data_AF-A0A507B4A3-F1
#
_entry.id   AF-A0A507B4A3-F1
#
_cell.length_a   1.000
_cell.length_b   1.000
_cell.length_c   1.000
_cell.angle_alpha   90.00
_cell.angle_beta   90.00
_cell.angle_gamma   90.00
#
_symmetry.space_group_name_H-M   'P 1'
#
loop_
_entity.id
_entity.type
_entity.pdbx_description
1 polymer ?
#
loop_
_entity_poly.entity_id
_entity_poly.type
_entity_poly.pdbx_seq_one_letter_code
_entity_poly.pdbx_strand_id
1 'polypeptide(L)'
;MSGSRSANNAPSFTMEQAGAEIQRLSALVQALQAGGTQSAKYEVPPMYGGSKESLRGFLTQCRGYLVKYKPNFPYLDDQVLFAATRLEGEALAWF
;
A
#
# COMPACT_ATOMS: atom_id res chain seq x y z
N MET A 1 -57.86 -20.92 8.04
CA MET A 1 -57.56 -19.48 7.90
C MET A 1 -56.13 -19.37 7.39
N SER A 2 -55.96 -19.32 6.06
CA SER A 2 -54.65 -19.28 5.41
C SER A 2 -54.35 -17.84 5.00
N GLY A 3 -53.41 -17.20 5.71
CA GLY A 3 -52.91 -15.87 5.37
C GLY A 3 -51.50 -16.00 4.81
N SER A 4 -51.39 -15.81 3.49
CA SER A 4 -50.16 -15.90 2.70
C SER A 4 -49.09 -14.89 3.18
N ARG A 5 -47.87 -15.37 3.40
CA ARG A 5 -46.70 -14.52 3.68
C ARG A 5 -46.34 -13.75 2.40
N SER A 6 -46.36 -12.42 2.46
CA SER A 6 -45.83 -11.54 1.41
C SER A 6 -44.40 -11.93 1.05
N ALA A 7 -44.21 -12.26 -0.22
CA ALA A 7 -42.91 -12.61 -0.79
C ALA A 7 -42.00 -11.37 -0.85
N ASN A 8 -40.78 -11.56 -0.33
CA ASN A 8 -39.52 -10.90 -0.65
C ASN A 8 -39.57 -9.81 -1.73
N ASN A 9 -39.51 -8.56 -1.31
CA ASN A 9 -39.23 -7.42 -2.19
C ASN A 9 -37.71 -7.22 -2.26
N ALA A 10 -37.02 -8.14 -2.96
CA ALA A 10 -35.62 -7.93 -3.31
C ALA A 10 -35.57 -6.95 -4.49
N PRO A 11 -34.74 -5.88 -4.44
CA PRO A 11 -34.62 -4.95 -5.56
C PRO A 11 -34.17 -5.72 -6.80
N SER A 12 -35.10 -5.89 -7.75
CA SER A 12 -34.84 -6.56 -9.01
C SER A 12 -34.14 -5.55 -9.92
N PHE A 13 -32.82 -5.57 -9.95
CA PHE A 13 -32.05 -4.84 -10.96
C PHE A 13 -32.43 -5.37 -12.33
N THR A 14 -32.93 -4.51 -13.21
CA THR A 14 -33.21 -4.90 -14.59
C THR A 14 -31.88 -5.17 -15.31
N MET A 15 -31.87 -6.09 -16.29
CA MET A 15 -30.67 -6.38 -17.09
C MET A 15 -30.04 -5.12 -17.70
N GLU A 16 -30.88 -4.14 -18.03
CA GLU A 16 -30.47 -2.84 -18.56
C GLU A 16 -29.73 -1.99 -17.52
N GLN A 17 -30.21 -1.95 -16.27
CA GLN A 17 -29.53 -1.27 -15.16
C GLN A 17 -28.19 -1.95 -14.82
N ALA A 18 -28.14 -3.28 -14.87
CA ALA A 18 -26.91 -4.03 -14.65
C ALA A 18 -25.87 -3.74 -15.75
N GLY A 19 -26.29 -3.68 -17.03
CA GLY A 19 -25.42 -3.31 -18.15
C GLY A 19 -24.85 -1.89 -18.02
N ALA A 20 -25.70 -0.92 -17.66
CA ALA A 20 -25.28 0.46 -17.44
C ALA A 20 -24.27 0.60 -16.29
N GLU A 21 -24.46 -0.14 -15.19
CA GLU A 21 -23.55 -0.10 -14.05
C GLU A 21 -22.20 -0.78 -14.37
N ILE A 22 -22.20 -1.91 -15.10
CA ILE A 22 -20.95 -2.54 -15.58
C ILE A 22 -20.16 -1.57 -16.47
N GLN A 23 -20.85 -0.85 -17.35
CA GLN A 23 -20.21 0.12 -18.24
C GLN A 23 -19.67 1.33 -17.48
N ARG A 24 -20.39 1.82 -16.46
CA ARG A 24 -19.92 2.88 -15.55
C ARG A 24 -18.68 2.44 -14.76
N LEU A 25 -18.72 1.25 -14.15
CA LEU A 25 -17.63 0.73 -13.33
C LEU A 25 -16.38 0.46 -14.18
N SER A 26 -16.53 -0.11 -15.37
CA SER A 26 -15.40 -0.33 -16.29
C SER A 26 -14.75 0.97 -16.74
N ALA A 27 -15.54 2.02 -17.04
CA ALA A 27 -15.01 3.34 -17.37
C ALA A 27 -14.25 3.98 -16.19
N LEU A 28 -14.75 3.80 -14.96
CA LEU A 28 -14.10 4.29 -13.75
C LEU A 28 -12.77 3.56 -13.48
N VAL A 29 -12.74 2.24 -13.67
CA VAL A 29 -11.50 1.44 -13.58
C VAL A 29 -10.49 1.87 -14.65
N GLN A 30 -10.92 2.07 -15.90
CA GLN A 30 -10.04 2.55 -16.97
C GLN A 30 -9.48 3.95 -16.66
N ALA A 31 -10.30 4.86 -16.14
CA ALA A 31 -9.85 6.20 -15.74
C ALA A 31 -8.81 6.15 -14.60
N LEU A 32 -9.02 5.27 -13.61
CA LEU A 32 -8.07 5.06 -12.51
C LEU A 32 -6.75 4.42 -12.99
N GLN A 33 -6.82 3.53 -13.98
CA GLN A 33 -5.63 2.91 -14.59
C GLN A 33 -4.88 3.87 -15.52
N ALA A 34 -5.60 4.69 -16.29
CA ALA A 34 -5.04 5.68 -17.20
C ALA A 34 -4.41 6.88 -16.47
N GLY A 35 -4.97 7.25 -15.31
CA GLY A 35 -4.38 8.22 -14.37
C GLY A 35 -3.17 7.67 -13.61
N GLY A 36 -2.52 6.62 -14.15
CA GLY A 36 -1.42 5.88 -13.56
C GLY A 36 -0.53 6.80 -12.76
N THR A 37 -0.67 6.74 -11.44
CA THR A 37 0.29 7.36 -10.55
C THR A 37 1.60 6.73 -10.94
N GLN A 38 2.50 7.50 -11.57
CA GLN A 38 3.89 7.14 -11.65
C GLN A 38 4.30 6.93 -10.21
N SER A 39 4.29 5.69 -9.77
CA SER A 39 4.70 5.33 -8.43
C SER A 39 6.18 5.64 -8.44
N ALA A 40 6.55 6.85 -8.03
CA ALA A 40 7.93 7.21 -7.75
C ALA A 40 8.48 6.05 -6.91
N LYS A 41 9.42 5.31 -7.52
CA LYS A 41 10.10 4.23 -6.82
C LYS A 41 10.87 4.92 -5.70
N TYR A 42 10.60 4.55 -4.47
CA TYR A 42 11.44 5.01 -3.38
C TYR A 42 12.78 4.29 -3.53
N GLU A 43 13.85 5.05 -3.63
CA GLU A 43 15.19 4.50 -3.68
C GLU A 43 15.52 3.80 -2.35
N VAL A 44 16.32 2.75 -2.43
CA VAL A 44 16.82 2.06 -1.23
C VAL A 44 17.65 3.07 -0.43
N PRO A 45 17.45 3.19 0.90
CA PRO A 45 18.23 4.09 1.73
C PRO A 45 19.74 3.83 1.59
N PRO A 46 20.57 4.87 1.57
CA PRO A 46 22.02 4.73 1.52
C PRO A 46 22.57 4.11 2.81
N MET A 47 23.82 3.65 2.75
CA MET A 47 24.52 3.16 3.93
C MET A 47 24.72 4.29 4.97
N TYR A 48 24.69 3.94 6.25
CA TYR A 48 24.85 4.85 7.37
C TYR A 48 26.04 4.44 8.25
N GLY A 49 27.04 5.31 8.30
CA GLY A 49 28.28 5.07 9.05
C GLY A 49 28.31 5.55 10.50
N GLY A 50 27.28 6.28 10.98
CA GLY A 50 27.22 6.74 12.37
C GLY A 50 27.30 8.25 12.61
N SER A 51 27.36 9.08 11.57
CA SER A 51 27.41 10.55 11.79
C SER A 51 26.07 11.10 12.29
N LYS A 52 26.12 12.03 13.24
CA LYS A 52 24.92 12.60 13.86
C LYS A 52 24.11 13.44 12.87
N GLU A 53 24.81 14.11 11.97
CA GLU A 53 24.24 15.00 10.95
C GLU A 53 23.43 14.22 9.92
N SER A 54 23.86 12.99 9.58
CA SER A 54 23.19 12.16 8.57
C SER A 54 22.13 11.22 9.15
N LEU A 55 22.12 10.98 10.47
CA LEU A 55 21.18 10.07 11.14
C LEU A 55 19.72 10.39 10.82
N ARG A 56 19.33 11.67 10.91
CA ARG A 56 17.95 12.10 10.62
C ARG A 56 17.57 11.78 9.17
N GLY A 57 18.48 12.03 8.23
CA GLY A 57 18.26 11.75 6.81
C GLY A 57 18.12 10.26 6.54
N PHE A 58 19.00 9.45 7.14
CA PHE A 58 18.96 7.99 7.07
C PHE A 58 17.62 7.41 7.58
N LEU A 59 17.20 7.81 8.79
CA LEU A 59 15.95 7.33 9.39
C LEU A 59 14.71 7.76 8.59
N THR A 60 14.73 8.98 8.05
CA THR A 60 13.63 9.49 7.20
C THR A 60 13.49 8.66 5.93
N GLN A 61 14.61 8.32 5.28
CA GLN A 61 14.62 7.49 4.08
C GLN A 61 14.19 6.05 4.37
N CYS A 62 14.69 5.45 5.46
CA CYS A 62 14.23 4.12 5.91
C CYS A 62 12.72 4.10 6.13
N ARG A 63 12.18 5.10 6.84
CA ARG A 63 10.74 5.20 7.08
C ARG A 63 9.96 5.32 5.77
N GLY A 64 10.42 6.18 4.84
CA GLY A 64 9.77 6.34 3.53
C GLY A 64 9.73 5.03 2.74
N TYR A 65 10.87 4.33 2.67
CA TYR A 65 10.98 3.05 1.98
C TYR A 65 10.08 1.97 2.60
N LEU A 66 10.14 1.80 3.93
CA LEU A 66 9.37 0.77 4.63
C LEU A 66 7.86 1.02 4.59
N VAL A 67 7.42 2.28 4.61
CA VAL A 67 6.00 2.61 4.42
C VAL A 67 5.54 2.27 3.00
N LYS A 68 6.34 2.60 1.98
CA LYS A 68 6.01 2.35 0.58
C LYS A 68 5.96 0.85 0.26
N TYR A 69 6.91 0.10 0.78
CA TYR A 69 7.07 -1.34 0.52
C TYR A 69 6.61 -2.22 1.69
N LYS A 70 5.72 -1.70 2.55
CA LYS A 70 5.21 -2.40 3.75
C LYS A 70 4.77 -3.86 3.51
N PRO A 71 4.12 -4.23 2.38
CA PRO A 71 3.78 -5.63 2.12
C PRO A 71 4.99 -6.57 2.05
N ASN A 72 6.19 -6.07 1.77
CA ASN A 72 7.43 -6.84 1.72
C ASN A 72 8.07 -7.02 3.11
N PHE A 73 7.63 -6.24 4.11
CA PHE A 73 8.16 -6.25 5.48
C PHE A 73 7.00 -6.39 6.47
N PRO A 74 6.33 -7.56 6.48
CA PRO A 74 5.10 -7.76 7.25
C PRO A 74 5.32 -7.68 8.75
N TYR A 75 6.51 -8.03 9.24
CA TYR A 75 6.84 -8.01 10.67
C TYR A 75 7.79 -6.86 11.02
N LEU A 76 7.77 -6.44 12.29
CA LEU A 76 8.66 -5.39 12.77
C LEU A 76 10.13 -5.83 12.68
N ASP A 77 10.40 -7.11 12.95
CA ASP A 77 11.75 -7.68 12.90
C ASP A 77 12.36 -7.58 11.50
N ASP A 78 11.56 -7.77 10.44
CA ASP A 78 12.02 -7.60 9.05
C ASP A 78 12.41 -6.15 8.75
N GLN A 79 11.67 -5.19 9.31
CA GLN A 79 11.93 -3.76 9.14
C GLN A 79 13.21 -3.33 9.88
N VAL A 80 13.40 -3.85 11.09
CA VAL A 80 14.62 -3.65 11.88
C VAL A 80 15.81 -4.28 11.17
N LEU A 81 15.68 -5.53 10.71
CA LEU A 81 16.72 -6.24 9.97
C LEU A 81 17.09 -5.48 8.69
N PHE A 82 16.11 -4.99 7.94
CA PHE A 82 16.36 -4.17 6.76
C PHE A 82 17.20 -2.93 7.09
N ALA A 83 16.78 -2.15 8.10
CA ALA A 83 17.51 -0.97 8.53
C ALA A 83 18.94 -1.31 9.00
N ALA A 84 19.10 -2.42 9.71
CA ALA A 84 20.40 -2.94 10.14
C ALA A 84 21.32 -3.27 8.95
N THR A 85 20.79 -3.83 7.86
CA THR A 85 21.58 -4.11 6.64
C THR A 85 22.10 -2.86 5.95
N ARG A 86 21.62 -1.67 6.34
CA ARG A 86 22.08 -0.37 5.82
C ARG A 86 23.08 0.31 6.77
N LEU A 87 23.47 -0.33 7.86
CA LEU A 87 24.51 0.20 8.75
C LEU A 87 25.89 -0.24 8.25
N GLU A 88 26.89 0.62 8.44
CA GLU A 88 28.31 0.32 8.21
C GLU A 88 29.18 0.98 9.28
N GLY A 89 30.46 0.62 9.33
CA GLY A 89 31.43 1.25 10.23
C GLY A 89 31.04 1.18 11.70
N GLU A 90 31.21 2.28 12.43
CA GLU A 90 30.92 2.37 13.86
C GLU A 90 29.44 2.16 14.19
N ALA A 91 28.54 2.60 13.30
CA ALA A 91 27.11 2.38 13.50
C ALA A 91 26.75 0.90 13.49
N LEU A 92 27.35 0.12 12.59
CA LEU A 92 27.16 -1.34 12.56
C LEU A 92 27.83 -2.03 13.74
N ALA A 93 28.99 -1.55 14.18
CA ALA A 93 29.70 -2.14 15.33
C ALA A 93 28.96 -1.92 16.66
N TRP A 94 28.19 -0.84 16.77
CA TRP A 94 27.39 -0.52 17.96
C TRP A 94 26.06 -1.30 18.03
N PHE A 95 25.44 -1.55 16.87
CA PHE A 95 24.11 -2.13 16.73
C PHE A 95 24.06 -3.62 17.04
#